data_AF-A0A839PWC3-F1
#
_entry.id   AF-A0A839PWC3-F1
#
_cell.length_a   1.000
_cell.length_b   1.000
_cell.length_c   1.000
_cell.angle_alpha   90.00
_cell.angle_beta   90.00
_cell.angle_gamma   90.00
#
_symmetry.space_group_name_H-M   'P 1'
#
loop_
_entity.id
_entity.type
_entity.pdbx_description
1 polymer ?
#
loop_
_entity_poly.entity_id
_entity_poly.type
_entity_poly.pdbx_seq_one_letter_code
_entity_poly.pdbx_strand_id
1 'polypeptide(L)' 'MPLSHRVTWSSLWPSRLRDEVHSGLTRVGNETLLWFTLLTPDDAPDGRTVGHLRRLNQQMFRDLRLSYGQ' A
#
# COMPACT_ATOMS: atom_id res chain seq x y z
N MET A 1 -0.80 1.07 -23.94
CA MET A 1 -1.17 1.15 -22.52
C MET A 1 -0.11 1.96 -21.79
N PRO A 2 -0.47 2.87 -20.86
CA PRO A 2 0.55 3.58 -20.09
C PRO A 2 1.44 2.58 -19.36
N LEU A 3 2.74 2.86 -19.32
CA LEU A 3 3.69 2.06 -18.55
C LEU A 3 3.34 2.20 -17.07
N SER A 4 2.97 1.09 -16.44
CA SER A 4 2.77 1.04 -15.00
C SER A 4 4.05 0.56 -14.33
N HIS A 5 4.59 1.38 -13.43
CA HIS A 5 5.67 0.96 -12.56
C HIS A 5 5.06 0.23 -11.37
N ARG A 6 5.56 -0.97 -11.06
CA ARG A 6 5.04 -1.80 -9.97
C ARG A 6 6.17 -2.23 -9.05
N VAL A 7 5.89 -2.20 -7.74
CA VAL A 7 6.77 -2.70 -6.69
C VAL A 7 5.94 -3.59 -5.78
N THR A 8 6.45 -4.79 -5.49
CA THR A 8 5.91 -5.68 -4.46
C THR A 8 6.87 -5.68 -3.28
N TRP A 9 6.36 -5.31 -2.11
CA TRP A 9 7.08 -5.49 -0.84
C TRP A 9 6.62 -6.78 -0.17
N SER A 10 7.60 -7.51 0.36
CA SER A 10 7.36 -8.61 1.29
C SER A 10 6.70 -8.11 2.57
N SER A 11 6.22 -9.05 3.39
CA SER A 11 5.50 -8.74 4.62
C SER A 11 6.25 -7.76 5.53
N LEU A 12 5.47 -6.86 6.11
CA LEU A 12 5.90 -5.89 7.12
C LEU A 12 5.73 -6.43 8.55
N TRP A 13 5.18 -7.64 8.72
CA TRP A 13 4.82 -8.21 10.01
C TRP A 13 5.42 -9.60 10.22
N PRO A 14 6.14 -9.84 11.34
CA PRO A 14 6.70 -11.15 11.65
C PRO A 14 5.68 -12.28 11.74
N SER A 15 4.46 -11.98 12.18
CA SER A 15 3.38 -12.97 12.34
C SER A 15 2.64 -13.29 11.04
N ARG A 16 2.89 -12.55 9.96
CA ARG A 16 2.19 -12.69 8.68
C ARG A 16 3.17 -12.69 7.52
N LEU A 17 4.13 -13.60 7.54
CA LEU A 17 5.28 -13.61 6.62
C LEU A 17 4.90 -13.68 5.13
N ARG A 18 3.67 -14.12 4.82
CA ARG A 18 3.15 -14.26 3.46
C ARG A 18 2.34 -13.07 2.98
N ASP A 19 2.08 -12.09 3.84
CA ASP A 19 1.42 -10.87 3.41
C ASP A 19 2.33 -10.10 2.44
N GLU A 20 1.74 -9.51 1.41
CA GLU A 20 2.45 -8.74 0.39
C GLU A 20 1.78 -7.38 0.19
N VAL A 21 2.59 -6.34 -0.04
CA VAL A 21 2.08 -5.01 -0.40
C VAL A 21 2.41 -4.75 -1.86
N HIS A 22 1.38 -4.73 -2.69
CA HIS A 22 1.47 -4.46 -4.12
C HIS A 22 1.21 -2.98 -4.38
N SER A 23 2.23 -2.26 -4.80
CA SER A 23 2.14 -0.83 -5.11
C SER A 23 2.33 -0.59 -6.60
N GLY A 24 1.64 0.40 -7.13
CA GLY A 24 1.82 0.80 -8.52
C GLY A 24 1.64 2.28 -8.77
N LEU A 25 2.30 2.74 -9.82
CA LEU A 25 2.25 4.11 -10.32
C LEU A 25 1.85 4.10 -11.79
N THR A 26 0.93 4.97 -12.15
CA THR A 26 0.54 5.18 -13.55
C THR A 26 0.20 6.64 -13.79
N ARG A 27 0.43 7.11 -15.01
CA ARG A 27 0.06 8.46 -15.42
C ARG A 27 -1.44 8.53 -15.69
N VAL A 28 -2.12 9.55 -15.18
CA VAL A 28 -3.52 9.86 -15.46
C VAL A 28 -3.61 11.33 -15.87
N GLY A 29 -3.69 11.61 -17.18
CA GLY A 29 -3.62 12.98 -17.69
C GLY A 29 -2.30 13.67 -17.35
N ASN A 30 -2.36 14.76 -16.59
CA ASN A 30 -1.18 15.47 -16.06
C ASN A 30 -0.84 15.09 -14.61
N GLU A 31 -1.54 14.09 -14.07
CA GLU A 31 -1.37 13.61 -12.71
C GLU A 31 -0.72 12.22 -12.69
N THR A 32 -0.37 11.78 -11.49
CA THR A 32 0.10 10.43 -11.22
C THR A 32 -0.85 9.76 -10.23
N LEU A 33 -1.40 8.62 -10.61
CA LEU A 33 -2.15 7.76 -9.70
C LEU A 33 -1.17 6.81 -9.02
N LEU A 34 -1.11 6.91 -7.69
CA LEU A 34 -0.48 5.93 -6.82
C LEU A 34 -1.58 5.07 -6.18
N TRP A 35 -1.45 3.75 -6.29
CA TRP A 35 -2.28 2.81 -5.55
C TRP A 35 -1.42 1.80 -4.81
N PHE A 36 -2.02 1.21 -3.77
CA PHE A 36 -1.48 0.02 -3.16
C PHE A 36 -2.60 -0.98 -2.84
N THR A 37 -2.24 -2.25 -2.75
CA THR A 37 -3.12 -3.34 -2.35
C THR A 37 -2.34 -4.22 -1.38
N LEU A 38 -2.89 -4.44 -0.20
CA LEU A 38 -2.37 -5.42 0.73
C LEU A 38 -3.03 -6.77 0.42
N LEU A 39 -2.22 -7.78 0.13
CA LEU A 39 -2.66 -9.16 -0.01
C LEU A 39 -2.35 -9.91 1.28
N THR A 40 -3.37 -10.52 1.85
CA THR A 40 -3.28 -11.34 3.07
C THR A 40 -3.76 -12.76 2.75
N PRO A 41 -2.88 -13.64 2.24
CA PRO A 41 -3.28 -14.94 1.71
C PRO A 41 -3.66 -15.96 2.79
N ASP A 42 -3.21 -15.75 4.02
CA ASP A 42 -3.58 -16.56 5.18
C ASP A 42 -4.90 -16.08 5.81
N ASP A 43 -5.32 -16.70 6.91
CA ASP A 43 -6.60 -16.43 7.59
C ASP A 43 -6.86 -14.93 7.83
N ALA A 44 -8.16 -14.60 7.80
CA ALA A 44 -8.65 -13.26 8.01
C ALA A 44 -8.05 -12.66 9.29
N PRO A 45 -7.47 -11.45 9.22
CA PRO A 45 -6.84 -10.83 10.36
C PRO A 45 -7.84 -10.57 11.49
N ASP A 46 -7.42 -10.79 12.73
CA ASP A 46 -8.19 -10.39 13.90
C ASP A 46 -8.39 -8.85 13.95
N GLY A 47 -9.32 -8.37 14.76
CA GLY A 47 -9.65 -6.94 14.83
C GLY A 47 -8.45 -6.04 15.16
N ARG A 48 -7.48 -6.55 15.93
CA ARG A 48 -6.24 -5.83 16.25
C ARG A 48 -5.34 -5.70 15.01
N THR A 49 -5.17 -6.79 14.26
CA THR A 49 -4.38 -6.83 13.04
C THR A 49 -5.01 -5.94 11.98
N VAL A 50 -6.34 -5.96 11.80
CA VAL A 50 -7.06 -5.05 10.90
C VAL A 50 -6.72 -3.58 11.19
N GLY A 51 -6.63 -3.19 12.47
CA GLY A 51 -6.22 -1.85 12.87
C GLY A 51 -4.82 -1.46 12.38
N HIS A 52 -3.85 -2.37 12.49
CA HIS A 52 -2.49 -2.15 11.97
C HIS A 52 -2.47 -2.06 10.45
N LEU A 53 -3.20 -2.95 9.75
CA LEU A 53 -3.29 -2.93 8.30
C LEU A 53 -3.91 -1.63 7.78
N ARG A 54 -4.94 -1.12 8.47
CA ARG A 54 -5.57 0.17 8.13
C ARG A 54 -4.62 1.35 8.32
N ARG A 55 -3.69 1.27 9.28
CA ARG A 55 -2.67 2.30 9.52
C ARG A 55 -1.64 2.39 8.39
N LEU A 56 -1.46 1.33 7.60
CA LEU A 56 -0.59 1.33 6.43
C LEU A 56 -0.96 2.45 5.45
N ASN A 57 -2.26 2.70 5.27
CA ASN A 57 -2.74 3.78 4.42
C ASN A 57 -2.22 5.16 4.89
N GLN A 58 -2.20 5.38 6.21
CA GLN A 58 -1.65 6.61 6.77
C GLN A 58 -0.14 6.68 6.54
N GLN A 59 0.60 5.60 6.75
CA GLN A 59 2.06 5.59 6.58
C GLN A 59 2.48 5.84 5.13
N MET A 60 1.81 5.21 4.17
CA MET A 60 2.12 5.39 2.74
C MET A 60 1.89 6.81 2.26
N PHE A 61 0.82 7.46 2.73
CA PHE A 61 0.41 8.76 2.21
C PHE A 61 0.75 9.96 3.11
N ARG A 62 1.32 9.73 4.31
CA ARG A 62 1.64 10.82 5.25
C ARG A 62 2.53 11.88 4.63
N ASP A 63 3.62 11.47 3.99
CA ASP A 63 4.62 12.40 3.47
C ASP A 63 4.27 12.90 2.05
N LEU A 64 3.43 12.15 1.33
CA LEU A 64 2.79 12.62 0.10
C LEU A 64 1.90 13.83 0.38
N ARG A 65 1.15 13.83 1.49
CA ARG A 65 0.35 15.00 1.92
C ARG A 65 1.20 16.26 2.10
N LEU A 66 2.39 16.12 2.69
CA LEU A 66 3.33 17.23 2.87
C LEU A 66 3.91 17.72 1.54
N SER A 67 4.08 16.82 0.57
CA SER A 67 4.61 17.14 -0.76
C SER A 67 3.60 17.87 -1.66
N TYR A 68 2.30 17.67 -1.43
CA TYR A 68 1.21 18.38 -2.11
C TYR A 68 0.74 19.64 -1.35
N GLY A 69 1.39 20.01 -0.24
CA GLY A 69 1.08 21.24 0.50
C GLY A 69 -0.26 21.25 1.23
N GLN A 70 -0.76 20.09 1.68
CA GLN A 70 -1.93 19.96 2.54
C GLN A 70 -1.57 20.02 4.02
#